data_AF-A0A957W110-F1
#
_entry.id   AF-A0A957W110-F1
#
_cell.length_a   1.000
_cell.length_b   1.000
_cell.length_c   1.000
_cell.angle_alpha   90.00
_cell.angle_beta   90.00
_cell.angle_gamma   90.00
#
_symmetry.space_group_name_H-M   'P 1'
#
loop_
_entity.id
_entity.type
_entity.pdbx_description
1 polymer ?
#
loop_
_entity_poly.entity_id
_entity_poly.type
_entity_poly.pdbx_seq_one_letter_code
_entity_poly.pdbx_strand_id
1 'polypeptide(L)'
;AVFYFMLNAQFLGVAQILVYAGAIVVLFLFVVMLLGADLGEAVDTWLSGRNLLLIALGLVLLTVVGSAVFENTVFGAPDDTTVEIVEDFGQTQVIAASLFTEYVLPFQLVAVLLSVGVVGVVWLAQHQQRQRFRRIIAVLDSTWAEETQRPNPDLLRVNWLRRKALFDFDQVEIVQATDPQVEELVTMVESDTDSWRRSRYRQMRCLVDPDCKLSEETIRMLRHTFGEVKNLVHKGVVA
;
A
#
# COMPACT_ATOMS: atom_id res chain seq x y z
N ALA A 1 21.65 4.64 23.19
CA ALA A 1 21.58 5.90 23.96
C ALA A 1 22.50 5.86 25.18
N VAL A 2 22.35 4.90 26.10
CA VAL A 2 23.21 4.81 27.32
C VAL A 2 24.70 4.81 27.01
N PHE A 3 25.15 4.01 26.03
CA PHE A 3 26.56 4.03 25.61
C PHE A 3 27.03 5.39 25.07
N TYR A 4 26.18 6.16 24.38
CA TYR A 4 26.55 7.51 23.95
C TYR A 4 26.71 8.46 25.13
N PHE A 5 25.87 8.34 26.17
CA PHE A 5 26.06 9.13 27.38
C PHE A 5 27.35 8.73 28.12
N MET A 6 27.68 7.44 28.19
CA MET A 6 28.93 6.96 28.79
C MET A 6 30.18 7.44 28.03
N LEU A 7 30.08 7.59 26.70
CA LEU A 7 31.15 8.09 25.84
C LEU A 7 31.20 9.62 25.74
N ASN A 8 30.52 10.34 26.65
CA ASN A 8 30.40 11.79 26.60
C ASN A 8 29.92 12.29 25.22
N ALA A 9 28.93 11.65 24.61
CA ALA A 9 28.31 12.06 23.34
C ALA A 9 26.83 12.41 23.58
N GLN A 10 26.59 13.49 24.32
CA GLN A 10 25.27 13.83 24.85
C GLN A 10 24.24 14.14 23.75
N PHE A 11 24.65 14.91 22.73
CA PHE A 11 23.81 15.25 21.59
C PHE A 11 23.32 14.00 20.84
N LEU A 12 24.23 13.07 20.50
CA LEU A 12 23.88 11.82 19.82
C LEU A 12 22.99 10.94 20.70
N GLY A 13 23.26 10.89 22.01
CA GLY A 13 22.44 10.15 22.97
C GLY A 13 20.97 10.60 22.96
N VAL A 14 20.73 11.91 22.97
CA VAL A 14 19.39 12.49 22.90
C VAL A 14 18.76 12.30 21.52
N ALA A 15 19.51 12.54 20.43
CA ALA A 15 19.02 12.34 19.07
C ALA A 15 18.56 10.90 18.81
N GLN A 16 19.28 9.91 19.36
CA GLN A 16 18.89 8.50 19.28
C GLN A 16 17.54 8.23 19.94
N ILE A 17 17.25 8.88 21.07
CA ILE A 17 15.96 8.70 21.75
C ILE A 17 14.86 9.41 20.96
N LEU A 18 15.05 10.67 20.57
CA LEU A 18 14.00 11.46 19.92
C LEU A 18 13.65 10.94 18.52
N VAL A 19 14.66 10.68 17.68
CA VAL A 19 14.44 10.32 16.27
C VAL A 19 14.17 8.83 16.12
N TYR A 20 15.08 7.99 16.62
CA TYR A 20 14.97 6.55 16.39
C TYR A 20 13.86 5.94 17.24
N ALA A 21 13.94 6.06 18.56
CA ALA A 21 12.92 5.50 19.43
C ALA A 21 11.59 6.28 19.37
N GLY A 22 11.65 7.61 19.31
CA GLY A 22 10.47 8.48 19.38
C GLY A 22 9.66 8.56 18.08
N ALA A 23 10.31 8.63 16.92
CA ALA A 23 9.61 8.80 15.64
C ALA A 23 9.59 7.51 14.81
N ILE A 24 10.76 6.92 14.52
CA ILE A 24 10.88 5.80 13.56
C ILE A 24 10.21 4.53 14.11
N VAL A 25 10.56 4.13 15.34
CA VAL A 25 10.00 2.92 15.96
C VAL A 25 8.50 3.08 16.17
N VAL A 26 8.03 4.24 16.65
CA VAL A 26 6.59 4.50 16.84
C VAL A 26 5.83 4.44 15.52
N LEU A 27 6.35 5.02 14.44
CA LEU A 27 5.76 4.91 13.10
C LEU A 27 5.65 3.45 12.66
N PHE A 28 6.72 2.67 12.83
CA PHE A 28 6.74 1.26 12.47
C PHE A 28 5.72 0.46 13.27
N LEU A 29 5.64 0.68 14.59
CA LEU A 29 4.63 0.05 15.44
C LEU A 29 3.21 0.40 14.99
N PHE A 30 2.96 1.64 14.61
CA PHE A 30 1.67 2.07 14.07
C PHE A 30 1.32 1.31 12.79
N VAL A 31 2.29 1.16 11.88
CA VAL A 31 2.10 0.44 10.62
C VAL A 31 1.82 -1.04 10.87
N VAL A 32 2.61 -1.70 11.72
CA VAL A 32 2.42 -3.12 12.06
C VAL A 32 1.07 -3.35 12.73
N MET A 33 0.67 -2.45 13.63
CA MET A 33 -0.63 -2.50 14.29
C MET A 33 -1.79 -2.32 13.31
N LEU A 34 -1.68 -1.37 12.37
CA LEU A 34 -2.69 -1.15 11.34
C LEU A 34 -2.79 -2.30 10.34
N LEU A 35 -1.67 -2.92 10.00
CA LEU A 35 -1.63 -4.03 9.06
C LEU A 35 -2.13 -5.34 9.68
N GLY A 36 -2.39 -5.36 10.99
CA GLY A 36 -2.82 -6.55 11.70
C GLY A 36 -1.88 -7.70 11.43
N ALA A 37 -0.57 -7.48 11.60
CA ALA A 37 0.44 -8.47 11.28
C ALA A 37 0.20 -9.76 12.08
N ASP A 38 -0.45 -10.72 11.43
CA ASP A 38 -0.59 -12.06 11.96
C ASP A 38 0.79 -12.69 11.83
N LEU A 39 1.45 -12.89 12.97
CA LEU A 39 2.68 -13.67 13.07
C LEU A 39 2.28 -15.13 12.85
N GLY A 40 1.90 -15.45 11.60
CA GLY A 40 1.49 -16.79 11.21
C GLY A 40 2.51 -17.79 11.74
N GLU A 41 2.01 -18.77 12.47
CA GLU A 41 2.80 -19.81 13.13
C GLU A 41 3.90 -20.27 12.17
N ALA A 42 5.15 -19.90 12.49
CA ALA A 42 6.30 -20.22 11.68
C ALA A 42 6.50 -21.74 11.75
N VAL A 43 5.90 -22.45 10.79
CA VAL A 43 5.90 -23.90 10.71
C VAL A 43 7.33 -24.42 10.59
N ASP A 44 7.87 -24.90 11.72
CA ASP A 44 8.70 -26.08 11.94
C ASP A 44 9.71 -26.50 10.86
N THR A 45 10.50 -25.56 10.33
CA THR A 45 11.75 -25.90 9.63
C THR A 45 12.92 -25.03 10.08
N TRP A 46 13.07 -24.87 11.41
CA TRP A 46 14.19 -24.12 11.99
C TRP A 46 15.56 -24.66 11.52
N LEU A 47 15.67 -25.97 11.25
CA LEU A 47 16.86 -26.66 10.73
C LEU A 47 16.85 -26.91 9.21
N SER A 48 16.18 -26.09 8.40
CA SER A 48 16.36 -26.16 6.95
C SER A 48 17.83 -25.83 6.59
N GLY A 49 18.43 -26.52 5.63
CA GLY A 49 19.82 -26.28 5.20
C GLY A 49 20.10 -24.82 4.81
N ARG A 50 19.06 -24.09 4.38
CA ARG A 50 19.10 -22.65 4.13
C ARG A 50 19.36 -21.83 5.40
N ASN A 51 18.71 -22.16 6.51
CA ASN A 51 18.88 -21.43 7.78
C ASN A 51 20.28 -21.66 8.35
N LEU A 52 20.82 -22.88 8.19
CA LEU A 52 22.19 -23.21 8.60
C LEU A 52 23.24 -22.41 7.81
N LEU A 53 23.02 -22.25 6.49
CA LEU A 53 23.86 -21.38 5.65
C LEU A 53 23.76 -19.90 6.07
N LEU A 54 22.58 -19.41 6.41
CA LEU A 54 22.40 -18.03 6.90
C LEU A 54 23.11 -17.80 8.24
N ILE A 55 23.04 -18.77 9.16
CA ILE A 55 23.76 -18.73 10.44
C ILE A 55 25.27 -18.76 10.21
N ALA A 56 25.75 -19.64 9.32
CA ALA A 56 27.17 -19.72 8.98
C ALA A 56 27.68 -18.41 8.37
N LEU A 57 26.90 -17.80 7.46
CA LEU A 57 27.21 -16.50 6.89
C LEU A 57 27.25 -15.39 7.96
N GLY A 58 26.30 -15.39 8.89
CA GLY A 58 26.28 -14.47 10.02
C GLY A 58 27.51 -14.61 10.92
N LEU A 59 27.93 -15.86 11.19
CA LEU A 59 29.15 -16.16 11.94
C LEU A 59 30.41 -15.68 11.21
N VAL A 60 30.52 -15.91 9.91
CA VAL A 60 31.65 -15.44 9.10
C VAL A 60 31.71 -13.91 9.10
N LEU A 61 30.57 -13.23 8.95
CA LEU A 61 30.54 -11.77 9.03
C LEU A 61 30.99 -11.29 10.41
N LEU A 62 30.51 -11.94 11.48
CA LEU A 62 30.87 -11.60 12.85
C LEU A 62 32.36 -11.84 13.13
N THR A 63 32.97 -12.92 12.62
CA THR A 63 34.40 -13.17 12.78
C THR A 63 35.24 -12.18 12.00
N VAL A 64 34.86 -11.83 10.76
CA VAL A 64 35.59 -10.84 9.95
C VAL A 64 35.53 -9.45 10.58
N VAL A 65 34.35 -9.01 11.02
CA VAL A 65 34.21 -7.71 11.70
C VAL A 65 34.91 -7.75 13.06
N GLY A 66 34.75 -8.85 13.80
CA GLY A 66 35.38 -9.03 15.11
C GLY A 66 36.90 -9.03 15.04
N SER A 67 37.50 -9.70 14.05
CA SER A 67 38.95 -9.71 13.85
C SER A 67 39.45 -8.34 13.42
N ALA A 68 38.75 -7.64 12.52
CA ALA A 68 39.12 -6.28 12.11
C ALA A 68 39.07 -5.29 13.29
N VAL A 69 38.06 -5.39 14.15
CA VAL A 69 37.97 -4.55 15.35
C VAL A 69 39.08 -4.92 16.35
N PHE A 70 39.31 -6.21 16.59
CA PHE A 70 40.34 -6.69 17.52
C PHE A 70 41.76 -6.31 17.06
N GLU A 71 42.04 -6.39 15.76
CA GLU A 71 43.32 -5.94 15.19
C GLU A 71 43.53 -4.44 15.39
N ASN A 72 42.50 -3.62 15.17
CA ASN A 72 42.58 -2.18 15.39
C ASN A 72 42.69 -1.80 16.87
N THR A 73 42.12 -2.57 17.80
CA THR A 73 42.22 -2.28 19.24
C THR A 73 43.49 -2.82 19.90
N VAL A 74 44.09 -3.90 19.36
CA VAL A 74 45.29 -4.54 19.93
C VAL A 74 46.57 -4.16 19.20
N PHE A 75 46.53 -3.96 17.89
CA PHE A 75 47.69 -3.64 17.04
C PHE A 75 47.60 -2.27 16.35
N GLY A 76 46.46 -1.58 16.45
CA GLY A 76 46.34 -0.20 16.00
C GLY A 76 47.23 0.71 16.86
N ALA A 77 48.07 1.51 16.21
CA ALA A 77 48.76 2.60 16.90
C ALA A 77 47.70 3.46 17.61
N PRO A 78 47.97 3.97 18.83
CA PRO A 78 47.10 4.99 19.42
C PRO A 78 47.09 6.14 18.42
N ASP A 79 45.95 6.34 17.76
CA ASP A 79 45.81 7.53 16.94
C ASP A 79 45.90 8.70 17.93
N ASP A 80 46.93 9.52 17.77
CA ASP A 80 47.22 10.69 18.60
C ASP A 80 46.24 11.84 18.31
N THR A 81 45.05 11.51 17.79
CA THR A 81 43.85 12.31 18.01
C THR A 81 43.46 12.15 19.47
N THR A 82 44.31 12.73 20.33
CA THR A 82 43.85 13.36 21.54
C THR A 82 42.61 14.14 21.18
N VAL A 83 41.45 13.59 21.52
CA VAL A 83 40.25 14.38 21.71
C VAL A 83 40.61 15.23 22.93
N GLU A 84 41.33 16.32 22.70
CA GLU A 84 41.31 17.47 23.56
C GLU A 84 39.85 17.90 23.55
N ILE A 85 39.10 17.30 24.48
CA ILE A 85 37.73 17.68 24.77
C ILE A 85 37.87 19.15 25.11
N VAL A 86 37.42 20.01 24.19
CA VAL A 86 37.37 21.42 24.47
C VAL A 86 36.35 21.59 25.59
N GLU A 87 36.85 21.62 26.83
CA GLU A 87 36.04 21.82 28.03
C GLU A 87 35.29 23.17 27.98
N ASP A 88 35.70 24.07 27.07
CA ASP A 88 35.12 25.40 26.87
C ASP A 88 33.96 25.48 25.85
N PHE A 89 33.79 24.51 24.93
CA PHE A 89 32.68 24.52 23.97
C PHE A 89 31.71 23.39 24.27
N GLY A 90 30.41 23.70 24.41
CA GLY A 90 29.39 22.67 24.51
C GLY A 90 29.47 21.71 23.31
N GLN A 91 29.43 20.40 23.55
CA GLN A 91 29.61 19.36 22.51
C GLN A 91 28.72 19.56 21.28
N THR A 92 27.54 20.14 21.47
CA THR A 92 26.61 20.46 20.37
C THR A 92 27.12 21.59 19.48
N GLN A 93 27.79 22.59 20.05
CA GLN A 93 28.33 23.73 19.32
C GLN A 93 29.49 23.32 18.41
N VAL A 94 30.38 22.44 18.88
CA VAL A 94 31.48 21.90 18.06
C VAL A 94 30.94 21.08 16.88
N ILE A 95 29.97 20.20 17.14
CA ILE A 95 29.31 19.41 16.08
C ILE A 95 28.61 20.33 15.08
N ALA A 96 27.88 21.34 15.55
CA ALA A 96 27.21 22.29 14.67
C ALA A 96 28.23 23.08 13.83
N ALA A 97 29.31 23.57 14.42
CA ALA A 97 30.35 24.30 13.70
C ALA A 97 30.93 23.45 12.57
N SER A 98 31.34 22.21 12.84
CA SER A 98 31.87 21.31 11.82
C SER A 98 30.82 20.95 10.75
N LEU A 99 29.56 20.71 11.14
CA LEU A 99 28.47 20.38 10.22
C LEU A 99 28.17 21.51 9.24
N PHE A 100 28.22 22.76 9.71
CA PHE A 100 27.91 23.96 8.92
C PHE A 100 29.12 24.65 8.29
N THR A 101 30.34 24.09 8.44
CA THR A 101 31.55 24.64 7.80
C THR A 101 32.21 23.61 6.90
N GLU A 102 32.69 22.51 7.46
CA GLU A 102 33.42 21.45 6.75
C GLU A 102 32.47 20.48 6.04
N TYR A 103 31.38 20.11 6.69
CA TYR A 103 30.41 19.11 6.18
C TYR A 103 29.16 19.73 5.56
N VAL A 104 29.24 20.96 5.05
CA VAL A 104 28.10 21.66 4.43
C VAL A 104 27.50 20.88 3.27
N LEU A 105 28.35 20.33 2.40
CA LEU A 105 27.91 19.61 1.22
C LEU A 105 27.15 18.31 1.57
N PRO A 106 27.69 17.39 2.40
CA PRO A 106 26.91 16.22 2.83
C PRO A 106 25.67 16.60 3.65
N PHE A 107 25.71 17.67 4.45
CA PHE A 107 24.51 18.18 5.14
C PHE A 107 23.40 18.58 4.17
N GLN A 108 23.75 19.32 3.11
CA GLN A 108 22.79 19.71 2.06
C GLN A 108 22.23 18.49 1.32
N LEU A 109 23.06 17.49 1.02
CA LEU A 109 22.59 16.25 0.40
C LEU A 109 21.56 15.52 1.27
N VAL A 110 21.78 15.45 2.59
CA VAL A 110 20.81 14.87 3.52
C VAL A 110 19.52 15.70 3.55
N ALA A 111 19.60 17.04 3.54
CA ALA A 111 18.42 17.90 3.50
C ALA A 111 17.57 17.69 2.23
N VAL A 112 18.23 17.54 1.06
CA VAL A 112 17.55 17.20 -0.19
C VAL A 112 16.95 15.79 -0.12
N LEU A 113 17.69 14.81 0.40
CA LEU A 113 17.20 13.44 0.57
C LEU A 113 15.93 13.38 1.44
N LEU A 114 15.91 14.11 2.56
CA LEU A 114 14.73 14.21 3.44
C LEU A 114 13.57 14.90 2.73
N SER A 115 13.83 15.96 1.96
CA SER A 115 12.81 16.67 1.18
C SER A 115 12.17 15.76 0.13
N VAL A 116 12.99 14.98 -0.59
CA VAL A 116 12.53 13.97 -1.55
C VAL A 116 11.70 12.90 -0.83
N GLY A 117 12.08 12.50 0.38
CA GLY A 117 11.30 11.57 1.20
C GLY A 117 9.89 12.08 1.49
N VAL A 118 9.75 13.34 1.93
CA VAL A 118 8.43 13.95 2.21
C VAL A 118 7.59 14.05 0.93
N VAL A 119 8.16 14.55 -0.15
CA VAL A 119 7.47 14.64 -1.45
C VAL A 119 7.06 13.26 -1.95
N GLY A 120 7.94 12.26 -1.81
CA GLY A 120 7.69 10.88 -2.21
C GLY A 120 6.52 10.25 -1.46
N VAL A 121 6.44 10.44 -0.13
CA VAL A 121 5.32 9.94 0.67
C VAL A 121 4.00 10.62 0.27
N VAL A 122 4.00 11.95 0.08
CA VAL A 122 2.80 12.68 -0.34
C VAL A 122 2.33 12.24 -1.72
N TRP A 123 3.25 12.09 -2.68
CA TRP A 123 2.93 11.63 -4.03
C TRP A 123 2.34 10.22 -4.03
N LEU A 124 2.94 9.30 -3.26
CA LEU A 124 2.44 7.92 -3.14
C LEU A 124 1.04 7.88 -2.52
N ALA A 125 0.81 8.65 -1.46
CA ALA A 125 -0.50 8.74 -0.80
C ALA A 125 -1.59 9.27 -1.74
N GLN A 126 -1.26 10.27 -2.58
CA GLN A 126 -2.19 10.81 -3.57
C GLN A 126 -2.48 9.84 -4.72
N HIS A 127 -1.47 9.08 -5.17
CA HIS A 127 -1.65 8.12 -6.25
C HIS A 127 -2.60 6.97 -5.84
N GLN A 128 -2.49 6.48 -4.61
CA GLN A 128 -3.39 5.44 -4.10
C GLN A 128 -4.86 5.87 -4.03
N GLN A 129 -5.14 7.15 -3.76
CA GLN A 129 -6.52 7.66 -3.75
C GLN A 129 -7.15 7.66 -5.15
N ARG A 130 -6.37 7.94 -6.20
CA ARG A 130 -6.86 7.96 -7.59
C ARG A 130 -7.24 6.58 -8.16
N GLN A 131 -6.68 5.50 -7.60
CA GLN A 131 -6.97 4.13 -8.02
C GLN A 131 -8.24 3.55 -7.36
N ARG A 132 -8.83 4.26 -6.39
CA ARG A 132 -10.03 3.81 -5.67
C ARG A 132 -11.29 4.16 -6.45
N PHE A 133 -11.42 3.68 -7.69
CA PHE A 133 -12.68 3.71 -8.42
C PHE A 133 -13.68 2.81 -7.69
N ARG A 134 -14.41 3.40 -6.74
CA ARG A 134 -15.18 2.69 -5.72
C ARG A 134 -16.54 2.19 -6.22
N ARG A 135 -16.89 2.49 -7.47
CA ARG A 135 -18.09 1.97 -8.15
C ARG A 135 -17.79 1.65 -9.59
N ILE A 136 -17.64 0.37 -9.88
CA ILE A 136 -17.67 -0.15 -11.24
C ILE A 136 -19.10 -0.64 -11.51
N ILE A 137 -19.72 -0.14 -12.58
CA ILE A 137 -21.07 -0.51 -12.99
C ILE A 137 -20.98 -1.33 -14.27
N ALA A 138 -21.54 -2.54 -14.24
CA ALA A 138 -21.76 -3.33 -15.44
C ALA A 138 -23.03 -2.82 -16.14
N VAL A 139 -22.86 -2.22 -17.31
CA VAL A 139 -23.97 -1.68 -18.11
C VAL A 139 -24.28 -2.64 -19.25
N LEU A 140 -25.56 -2.94 -19.44
CA LEU A 140 -26.06 -3.68 -20.59
C LEU A 140 -26.79 -2.69 -21.50
N ASP A 141 -26.06 -2.20 -22.50
CA ASP A 141 -26.56 -1.25 -23.47
C ASP A 141 -26.04 -1.61 -24.87
N SER A 142 -26.97 -1.94 -25.76
CA SER A 142 -26.70 -2.32 -27.15
C SER A 142 -26.47 -1.11 -28.06
N THR A 143 -26.92 0.08 -27.69
CA THR A 143 -26.71 1.32 -28.46
C THR A 143 -25.33 1.91 -28.26
N TRP A 144 -24.74 1.64 -27.10
CA TRP A 144 -23.45 2.15 -26.74
C TRP A 144 -22.31 1.30 -27.30
N ALA A 145 -21.51 1.90 -28.20
CA ALA A 145 -20.47 1.19 -28.96
C ALA A 145 -19.14 1.00 -28.21
N GLU A 146 -18.82 1.88 -27.27
CA GLU A 146 -17.53 1.83 -26.54
C GLU A 146 -17.59 0.77 -25.43
N GLU A 147 -16.44 0.14 -25.16
CA GLU A 147 -16.34 -0.87 -24.09
C GLU A 147 -16.40 -0.24 -22.69
N THR A 148 -15.90 0.99 -22.54
CA THR A 148 -15.83 1.70 -21.25
C THR A 148 -16.10 3.18 -21.42
N GLN A 149 -16.91 3.76 -20.54
CA GLN A 149 -17.19 5.19 -20.49
C GLN A 149 -16.99 5.68 -19.07
N ARG A 150 -16.32 6.82 -18.95
CA ARG A 150 -16.07 7.49 -17.68
C ARG A 150 -16.96 8.73 -17.58
N PRO A 151 -18.21 8.58 -17.10
CA PRO A 151 -19.10 9.72 -16.92
C PRO A 151 -18.66 10.64 -15.77
N ASN A 152 -17.92 10.14 -14.77
CA ASN A 152 -17.44 10.91 -13.61
C ASN A 152 -16.08 10.34 -13.11
N PRO A 153 -15.21 11.09 -12.41
CA PRO A 153 -13.93 10.59 -11.92
C PRO A 153 -14.03 9.38 -10.99
N ASP A 154 -15.16 9.22 -10.29
CA ASP A 154 -15.34 8.15 -9.30
C ASP A 154 -16.19 6.96 -9.80
N LEU A 155 -16.70 7.04 -11.03
CA LEU A 155 -17.61 6.06 -11.60
C LEU A 155 -17.11 5.54 -12.94
N LEU A 156 -16.87 4.23 -13.01
CA LEU A 156 -16.55 3.56 -14.26
C LEU A 156 -17.75 2.74 -14.72
N ARG A 157 -18.30 3.08 -15.89
CA ARG A 157 -19.28 2.23 -16.58
C ARG A 157 -18.55 1.36 -17.58
N VAL A 158 -18.80 0.06 -17.52
CA VAL A 158 -18.23 -0.93 -18.44
C VAL A 158 -19.38 -1.62 -19.14
N ASN A 159 -19.37 -1.58 -20.47
CA ASN A 159 -20.38 -2.25 -21.25
C ASN A 159 -20.10 -3.76 -21.27
N TRP A 160 -20.92 -4.52 -20.54
CA TRP A 160 -20.72 -5.96 -20.42
C TRP A 160 -20.99 -6.69 -21.75
N LEU A 161 -21.92 -6.20 -22.58
CA LEU A 161 -22.27 -6.82 -23.87
C LEU A 161 -21.08 -6.87 -24.84
N ARG A 162 -20.14 -5.94 -24.70
CA ARG A 162 -18.91 -5.88 -25.50
C ARG A 162 -17.81 -6.75 -24.93
N ARG A 163 -17.61 -6.72 -23.61
CA ARG A 163 -16.54 -7.44 -22.93
C ARG A 163 -16.80 -8.94 -22.80
N LYS A 164 -18.07 -9.34 -22.63
CA LYS A 164 -18.52 -10.74 -22.43
C LYS A 164 -17.68 -11.54 -21.43
N ALA A 165 -17.20 -10.88 -20.38
CA ALA A 165 -16.41 -11.48 -19.33
C ALA A 165 -16.86 -10.94 -17.98
N LEU A 166 -16.77 -11.76 -16.94
CA LEU A 166 -17.02 -11.32 -15.57
C LEU A 166 -15.86 -10.46 -15.07
N PHE A 167 -16.19 -9.40 -14.33
CA PHE A 167 -15.26 -8.53 -13.65
C PHE A 167 -15.85 -8.10 -12.31
N ASP A 168 -15.04 -7.49 -11.46
CA ASP A 168 -15.52 -6.99 -10.17
C ASP A 168 -16.34 -5.72 -10.39
N PHE A 169 -17.66 -5.83 -10.31
CA PHE A 169 -18.61 -4.72 -10.40
C PHE A 169 -19.49 -4.67 -9.15
N ASP A 170 -19.94 -3.47 -8.81
CA ASP A 170 -20.74 -3.21 -7.60
C ASP A 170 -22.24 -3.12 -7.90
N GLN A 171 -22.59 -2.92 -9.17
CA GLN A 171 -23.95 -2.64 -9.62
C GLN A 171 -24.12 -3.07 -11.08
N VAL A 172 -25.33 -3.50 -11.44
CA VAL A 172 -25.73 -3.80 -12.83
C VAL A 172 -26.78 -2.77 -13.26
N GLU A 173 -26.59 -2.16 -14.42
CA GLU A 173 -27.56 -1.26 -15.07
C GLU A 173 -27.97 -1.84 -16.43
N ILE A 174 -29.26 -2.14 -16.61
CA ILE A 174 -29.81 -2.62 -17.88
C ILE A 174 -30.54 -1.45 -18.53
N VAL A 175 -29.96 -0.93 -19.61
CA VAL A 175 -30.48 0.27 -20.30
C VAL A 175 -31.19 -0.14 -21.59
N GLN A 176 -30.49 -0.85 -22.47
CA GLN A 176 -31.08 -1.39 -23.70
C GLN A 176 -30.46 -2.75 -24.03
N ALA A 177 -31.09 -3.81 -23.55
CA ALA A 177 -30.65 -5.19 -23.75
C ALA A 177 -31.83 -6.09 -24.14
N THR A 178 -31.54 -7.20 -24.82
CA THR A 178 -32.52 -8.24 -25.12
C THR A 178 -32.51 -9.34 -24.04
N ASP A 179 -33.62 -10.06 -23.87
CA ASP A 179 -33.71 -11.16 -22.90
C ASP A 179 -32.56 -12.18 -23.01
N PRO A 180 -32.15 -12.64 -24.22
CA PRO A 180 -31.02 -13.58 -24.35
C PRO A 180 -29.69 -13.01 -23.85
N GLN A 181 -29.48 -11.69 -23.98
CA GLN A 181 -28.25 -11.05 -23.51
C GLN A 181 -28.20 -10.98 -21.97
N VAL A 182 -29.36 -10.75 -21.35
CA VAL A 182 -29.48 -10.76 -19.90
C VAL A 182 -29.31 -12.17 -19.35
N GLU A 183 -29.91 -13.17 -19.99
CA GLU A 183 -29.74 -14.59 -19.64
C GLU A 183 -28.27 -15.04 -19.75
N GLU A 184 -27.54 -14.57 -20.78
CA GLU A 184 -26.10 -14.84 -20.93
C GLU A 184 -25.31 -14.31 -19.71
N LEU A 185 -25.60 -13.07 -19.27
CA LEU A 185 -24.98 -12.50 -18.07
C LEU A 185 -25.29 -13.34 -16.84
N VAL A 186 -26.57 -13.65 -16.61
CA VAL A 186 -27.00 -14.41 -15.43
C VAL A 186 -26.36 -15.79 -15.41
N THR A 187 -26.32 -16.48 -16.55
CA THR A 187 -25.66 -17.79 -16.67
C THR A 187 -24.19 -17.69 -16.31
N MET A 188 -23.48 -16.67 -16.78
CA MET A 188 -22.08 -16.46 -16.41
C MET A 188 -21.93 -16.22 -14.90
N VAL A 189 -22.74 -15.34 -14.32
CA VAL A 189 -22.73 -15.02 -12.88
C VAL A 189 -23.02 -16.26 -12.03
N GLU A 190 -23.97 -17.10 -12.42
CA GLU A 190 -24.26 -18.36 -11.74
C GLU A 190 -23.13 -19.37 -11.87
N SER A 191 -22.43 -19.39 -13.00
CA SER A 191 -21.26 -20.24 -13.25
C SER A 191 -19.95 -19.75 -12.64
N ASP A 192 -19.94 -18.58 -11.98
CA ASP A 192 -18.72 -17.99 -11.41
C ASP A 192 -18.10 -18.93 -10.34
N THR A 193 -16.81 -19.18 -10.46
CA THR A 193 -16.06 -20.06 -9.55
C THR A 193 -15.52 -19.33 -8.32
N ASP A 194 -15.53 -17.99 -8.34
CA ASP A 194 -15.00 -17.16 -7.26
C ASP A 194 -16.01 -17.05 -6.10
N SER A 195 -15.63 -17.60 -4.94
CA SER A 195 -16.48 -17.65 -3.73
C SER A 195 -16.76 -16.26 -3.16
N TRP A 196 -15.82 -15.33 -3.29
CA TRP A 196 -15.97 -13.96 -2.79
C TRP A 196 -16.99 -13.19 -3.65
N ARG A 197 -16.86 -13.23 -4.98
CA ARG A 197 -17.81 -12.58 -5.91
C ARG A 197 -19.22 -13.16 -5.78
N ARG A 198 -19.36 -14.48 -5.69
CA ARG A 198 -20.65 -15.16 -5.51
C ARG A 198 -21.43 -14.67 -4.29
N SER A 199 -20.75 -14.41 -3.18
CA SER A 199 -21.39 -13.90 -1.97
C SER A 199 -21.99 -12.50 -2.16
N ARG A 200 -21.40 -11.70 -3.05
CA ARG A 200 -21.79 -10.31 -3.30
C ARG A 200 -22.96 -10.19 -4.27
N TYR A 201 -23.08 -11.07 -5.27
CA TYR A 201 -24.08 -10.92 -6.35
C TYR A 201 -25.51 -10.73 -5.80
N ARG A 202 -25.93 -11.52 -4.80
CA ARG A 202 -27.28 -11.40 -4.18
C ARG A 202 -27.54 -10.08 -3.45
N GLN A 203 -26.51 -9.31 -3.16
CA GLN A 203 -26.59 -8.02 -2.46
C GLN A 203 -26.38 -6.85 -3.41
N MET A 204 -26.07 -7.10 -4.69
CA MET A 204 -25.86 -6.06 -5.68
C MET A 204 -27.17 -5.44 -6.11
N ARG A 205 -27.13 -4.15 -6.45
CA ARG A 205 -28.30 -3.47 -6.99
C ARG A 205 -28.36 -3.72 -8.50
N CYS A 206 -29.50 -4.20 -8.97
CA CYS A 206 -29.80 -4.27 -10.38
C CYS A 206 -30.79 -3.15 -10.72
N LEU A 207 -30.39 -2.22 -11.59
CA LEU A 207 -31.26 -1.16 -12.09
C LEU A 207 -31.69 -1.48 -13.51
N VAL A 208 -32.99 -1.43 -13.78
CA VAL A 208 -33.57 -1.67 -15.11
C VAL A 208 -34.23 -0.39 -15.59
N ASP A 209 -33.86 0.07 -16.77
CA ASP A 209 -34.51 1.21 -17.40
C ASP A 209 -35.97 0.88 -17.73
N PRO A 210 -36.95 1.73 -17.34
CA PRO A 210 -38.36 1.48 -17.61
C PRO A 210 -38.70 1.37 -19.11
N ASP A 211 -37.88 1.93 -19.99
CA ASP A 211 -38.08 1.83 -21.45
C ASP A 211 -37.54 0.51 -22.03
N CYS A 212 -36.81 -0.28 -21.24
CA CYS A 212 -36.26 -1.57 -21.65
C CYS A 212 -37.35 -2.66 -21.60
N LYS A 213 -37.75 -3.17 -22.77
CA LYS A 213 -38.74 -4.25 -22.91
C LYS A 213 -38.12 -5.61 -22.57
N LEU A 214 -38.12 -5.97 -21.29
CA LEU A 214 -37.73 -7.30 -20.81
C LEU A 214 -38.96 -8.16 -20.48
N SER A 215 -38.83 -9.48 -20.63
CA SER A 215 -39.89 -10.40 -20.20
C SER A 215 -40.00 -10.49 -18.66
N GLU A 216 -41.20 -10.82 -18.17
CA GLU A 216 -41.42 -11.09 -16.73
C GLU A 216 -40.58 -12.26 -16.19
N GLU A 217 -40.23 -13.20 -17.06
CA GLU A 217 -39.37 -14.33 -16.71
C GLU A 217 -37.92 -13.87 -16.48
N THR A 218 -37.40 -13.03 -17.38
CA THR A 218 -36.07 -12.42 -17.26
C THR A 218 -35.97 -11.52 -16.02
N ILE A 219 -37.00 -10.73 -15.71
CA ILE A 219 -37.06 -9.91 -14.48
C ILE A 219 -37.03 -10.78 -13.23
N ARG A 220 -37.74 -11.91 -13.24
CA ARG A 220 -37.75 -12.87 -12.12
C ARG A 220 -36.36 -13.49 -11.92
N MET A 221 -35.69 -13.85 -13.01
CA MET A 221 -34.33 -14.40 -12.99
C MET A 221 -33.34 -13.40 -12.37
N LEU A 222 -33.38 -12.12 -12.80
CA LEU A 222 -32.56 -11.05 -12.23
C LEU A 222 -32.78 -10.86 -10.74
N ARG A 223 -34.03 -10.92 -10.28
CA ARG A 223 -34.37 -10.80 -8.85
C ARG A 223 -33.83 -11.97 -8.04
N HIS A 224 -33.81 -13.17 -8.61
CA HIS A 224 -33.22 -14.35 -7.97
C HIS A 224 -31.69 -14.24 -7.86
N THR A 225 -31.02 -13.75 -8.90
CA THR A 225 -29.55 -13.65 -8.94
C THR A 225 -29.00 -12.48 -8.13
N PHE A 226 -29.61 -11.29 -8.26
CA PHE A 226 -29.10 -10.04 -7.69
C PHE A 226 -29.86 -9.53 -6.47
N GLY A 227 -31.00 -10.14 -6.12
CA GLY A 227 -31.80 -9.79 -4.93
C GLY A 227 -32.71 -8.59 -5.16
N GLU A 228 -32.16 -7.38 -5.28
CA GLU A 228 -32.94 -6.13 -5.40
C GLU A 228 -32.91 -5.57 -6.84
N VAL A 229 -34.04 -5.65 -7.53
CA VAL A 229 -34.26 -5.04 -8.85
C VAL A 229 -35.09 -3.77 -8.68
N LYS A 230 -34.52 -2.63 -9.05
CA LYS A 230 -35.20 -1.32 -9.02
C LYS A 230 -35.27 -0.73 -10.41
N ASN A 231 -36.23 0.17 -10.64
CA ASN A 231 -36.26 0.95 -11.86
C ASN A 231 -35.13 1.97 -11.83
N LEU A 232 -34.45 2.14 -12.97
CA LEU A 232 -33.44 3.15 -13.16
C LEU A 232 -34.15 4.51 -13.14
N VAL A 233 -34.03 5.22 -12.03
CA VAL A 233 -34.48 6.61 -11.96
C VAL A 233 -33.49 7.39 -12.81
N HIS A 234 -33.92 7.84 -13.99
CA HIS A 234 -33.27 8.92 -14.71
C HIS A 234 -33.23 10.13 -13.77
N LYS A 235 -32.20 10.22 -12.91
CA LYS A 235 -31.82 11.50 -12.32
C LYS A 235 -31.42 12.34 -13.51
N GLY A 236 -32.34 13.20 -13.94
CA GLY A 236 -32.26 13.95 -15.17
C GLY A 236 -30.85 14.41 -15.44
N VAL A 237 -30.23 13.81 -16.47
CA VAL A 237 -29.32 14.55 -17.34
C VAL A 237 -30.24 15.44 -18.16
N VAL A 238 -30.76 16.49 -17.52
CA VAL A 238 -31.36 17.62 -18.21
C VAL A 238 -30.24 18.62 -18.34
N ALA A 239 -29.75 18.75 -19.58
CA ALA A 239 -28.98 19.86 -20.16
C ALA A 239 -27.75 20.38 -19.38
#